data_AF-A0A2V9UWZ6-F1
#
_entry.id   AF-A0A2V9UWZ6-F1
#
_cell.length_a   1.000
_cell.length_b   1.000
_cell.length_c   1.000
_cell.angle_alpha   90.00
_cell.angle_beta   90.00
_cell.angle_gamma   90.00
#
_symmetry.space_group_name_H-M   'P 1'
#
loop_
_entity.id
_entity.type
_entity.pdbx_description
1 polymer ?
#
loop_
_entity_poly.entity_id
_entity_poly.type
_entity_poly.pdbx_seq_one_letter_code
_entity_poly.pdbx_strand_id
1 'polypeptide(L)' 'MVVQGNVVIQQSTRRAEGQKLVYLAAEDKFVLTGGPPSIFDAERGKITGVSLTFFRRDGRVLVEGEASTPVVTQTRVAR' A
#
# COMPACT_ATOMS: atom_id res chain seq x y z
N MET A 1 4.32 -14.19 8.85
CA MET A 1 3.83 -14.90 7.64
C MET A 1 4.27 -14.13 6.40
N VAL A 2 4.58 -14.80 5.29
CA VAL A 2 5.01 -14.17 4.03
C VAL A 2 4.14 -14.67 2.87
N VAL A 3 3.71 -13.77 1.99
CA VAL A 3 2.99 -14.06 0.74
C VAL A 3 3.76 -13.43 -0.43
N GLN A 4 3.80 -14.08 -1.59
CA GLN A 4 4.52 -13.62 -2.78
C GLN A 4 3.68 -13.82 -4.05
N GLY A 5 3.99 -13.08 -5.11
CA GLY A 5 3.24 -13.10 -6.37
C GLY A 5 2.22 -11.96 -6.42
N ASN A 6 1.07 -12.14 -7.07
CA ASN A 6 0.05 -11.08 -7.15
C ASN A 6 -0.69 -10.94 -5.80
N VAL A 7 -0.17 -10.07 -4.93
CA VAL A 7 -0.81 -9.74 -3.65
C VAL A 7 -1.82 -8.62 -3.86
N VAL A 8 -3.06 -8.87 -3.45
CA VAL A 8 -4.12 -7.87 -3.40
C VAL A 8 -4.67 -7.80 -1.97
N ILE A 9 -4.72 -6.59 -1.42
CA ILE A 9 -5.33 -6.28 -0.13
C ILE A 9 -6.58 -5.45 -0.40
N GLN A 10 -7.74 -5.94 0.03
CA GLN A 10 -9.02 -5.23 -0.08
C GLN A 10 -9.50 -4.82 1.31
N GLN A 11 -9.78 -3.53 1.50
CA GLN A 11 -10.34 -2.96 2.74
C GLN A 11 -11.44 -1.96 2.40
N SER A 12 -12.71 -2.37 2.45
CA SER A 12 -13.85 -1.49 2.15
C SER A 12 -13.61 -0.69 0.85
N THR A 13 -13.37 0.61 0.93
CA THR A 13 -13.11 1.55 -0.19
C THR A 13 -11.66 1.61 -0.68
N ARG A 14 -10.75 0.86 -0.05
CA ARG A 14 -9.31 0.82 -0.36
C ARG A 14 -8.90 -0.51 -0.96
N ARG A 15 -8.03 -0.45 -1.97
CA ARG A 15 -7.43 -1.62 -2.62
C ARG A 15 -5.94 -1.39 -2.81
N ALA A 16 -5.11 -2.27 -2.28
CA ALA A 16 -3.67 -2.23 -2.47
C ALA A 16 -3.14 -3.44 -3.22
N GLU A 17 -2.12 -3.22 -4.04
CA GLU A 17 -1.53 -4.22 -4.93
C GLU A 17 0.00 -4.17 -4.83
N GLY A 18 0.64 -5.33 -4.84
CA GLY A 18 2.09 -5.48 -4.80
C GLY A 18 2.52 -6.92 -5.00
N GLN A 19 3.81 -7.21 -4.83
CA GLN A 19 4.37 -8.53 -5.15
C GLN A 19 4.73 -9.39 -3.92
N LYS A 20 4.88 -8.79 -2.75
CA LYS A 20 5.27 -9.47 -1.52
C LYS A 20 4.57 -8.83 -0.33
N LEU A 21 3.94 -9.65 0.50
CA LEU A 21 3.36 -9.24 1.77
C LEU A 21 4.10 -9.92 2.92
N VAL A 22 4.47 -9.14 3.93
CA VAL A 22 5.00 -9.68 5.19
C VAL A 22 4.08 -9.24 6.32
N TYR A 23 3.52 -10.22 7.04
CA TYR A 23 2.78 -9.97 8.27
C TYR A 23 3.69 -10.13 9.48
N LEU A 24 3.81 -9.05 10.25
CA LEU A 24 4.61 -8.94 11.47
C LEU A 24 3.67 -8.94 12.68
N ALA A 25 3.41 -10.11 13.23
CA ALA A 25 2.45 -10.29 14.32
C ALA A 25 2.83 -9.53 15.61
N ALA A 26 4.14 -9.41 15.91
CA ALA A 26 4.62 -8.68 17.07
C ALA A 26 4.28 -7.17 17.01
N GLU A 27 4.17 -6.62 15.80
CA GLU A 27 3.88 -5.19 15.56
C GLU A 27 2.45 -4.97 15.04
N ASP A 28 1.70 -6.04 14.83
CA ASP A 28 0.34 -6.03 14.26
C ASP A 28 0.22 -5.22 12.94
N LYS A 29 1.19 -5.41 12.04
CA LYS A 29 1.28 -4.69 10.77
C LYS A 29 1.56 -5.59 9.56
N PHE A 30 1.15 -5.13 8.39
CA PHE A 30 1.51 -5.73 7.10
C PHE A 30 2.44 -4.81 6.33
N VAL A 31 3.48 -5.36 5.72
CA VAL A 31 4.39 -4.62 4.83
C VAL A 31 4.26 -5.21 3.42
N LEU A 32 3.79 -4.39 2.48
CA LEU A 32 3.61 -4.72 1.08
C LEU A 32 4.73 -4.09 0.25
N THR A 33 5.46 -4.90 -0.49
CA THR A 33 6.59 -4.47 -1.33
C THR A 33 6.62 -5.22 -2.66
N GLY A 34 7.56 -4.84 -3.52
CA GLY A 34 7.85 -5.50 -4.79
C GLY A 34 6.93 -5.04 -5.92
N GLY A 35 7.51 -4.93 -7.12
CA GLY A 35 6.96 -4.10 -8.19
C GLY A 35 6.89 -2.63 -7.75
N PRO A 36 6.04 -1.81 -8.38
CA PRO A 36 5.61 -0.52 -7.86
C PRO A 36 4.32 -0.72 -7.01
N PRO A 37 4.43 -1.04 -5.70
CA PRO A 37 3.25 -1.28 -4.90
C PRO A 37 2.42 0.00 -4.81
N SER A 38 1.10 -0.17 -4.80
CA SER A 38 0.16 0.96 -4.83
C SER A 38 -1.08 0.70 -4.02
N ILE A 39 -1.72 1.77 -3.55
CA ILE A 39 -3.02 1.77 -2.90
C ILE A 39 -3.94 2.73 -3.62
N PHE A 40 -5.12 2.25 -3.99
CA PHE A 40 -6.23 3.06 -4.45
C PHE A 40 -7.19 3.29 -3.29
N ASP A 41 -7.60 4.53 -3.12
CA ASP A 41 -8.66 4.97 -2.21
C ASP A 41 -9.67 5.78 -3.03
N ALA A 42 -10.96 5.48 -2.90
CA ALA A 42 -12.00 6.13 -3.69
C ALA A 42 -12.07 7.66 -3.49
N GLU A 43 -11.70 8.16 -2.31
CA GLU A 43 -11.71 9.58 -1.98
C GLU A 43 -10.39 10.27 -2.32
N ARG A 44 -9.26 9.55 -2.23
CA ARG A 44 -7.90 10.11 -2.35
C ARG A 44 -7.16 9.75 -3.64
N GLY A 45 -7.74 8.89 -4.47
CA GLY A 45 -7.12 8.41 -5.70
C GLY A 45 -6.08 7.32 -5.48
N LYS A 46 -5.13 7.19 -6.41
CA LYS A 46 -4.09 6.16 -6.39
C LYS A 46 -2.77 6.71 -5.86
N ILE A 47 -2.19 6.06 -4.85
CA ILE A 47 -0.87 6.36 -4.31
C ILE A 47 0.06 5.20 -4.65
N THR A 48 1.24 5.48 -5.19
CA THR A 48 2.28 4.50 -5.53
C THR A 48 3.56 4.85 -4.80
N GLY A 49 4.26 3.84 -4.27
CA GLY A 49 5.56 4.00 -3.59
C GLY A 49 6.44 2.76 -3.79
N VAL A 50 7.43 2.56 -2.92
CA VAL A 50 8.28 1.35 -2.88
C VAL A 50 7.89 0.39 -1.76
N SER A 51 7.23 0.89 -0.73
CA SER A 51 6.63 0.10 0.35
C SER A 51 5.29 0.70 0.78
N LEU A 52 4.37 -0.17 1.20
CA LEU A 52 3.18 0.23 1.96
C LEU A 52 3.10 -0.56 3.26
N THR A 53 3.03 0.15 4.38
CA THR A 53 2.84 -0.46 5.70
C THR A 53 1.43 -0.19 6.21
N PHE A 54 0.67 -1.25 6.44
CA PHE A 54 -0.70 -1.21 6.97
C PHE A 54 -0.69 -1.52 8.46
N PHE A 55 -1.12 -0.57 9.27
CA PHE A 55 -1.25 -0.73 10.73
C PHE A 55 -2.68 -1.16 11.07
N ARG A 56 -2.84 -2.35 11.64
CA ARG A 56 -4.18 -2.89 11.94
C ARG A 56 -4.88 -2.19 13.09
N ARG A 57 -4.12 -1.66 14.07
CA ARG A 57 -4.69 -1.04 15.27
C ARG A 57 -5.48 0.24 15.00
N ASP A 58 -5.06 1.03 14.02
CA ASP A 58 -5.59 2.37 13.78
C ASP A 58 -5.96 2.64 12.31
N GLY A 59 -5.83 1.63 11.44
CA GLY A 59 -6.21 1.72 10.03
C GLY A 59 -5.32 2.66 9.20
N ARG A 60 -4.15 3.05 9.73
CA ARG A 60 -3.20 3.90 9.00
C ARG A 60 -2.44 3.10 7.96
N VAL A 61 -2.10 3.79 6.87
CA VAL A 61 -1.20 3.28 5.83
C VAL A 61 -0.05 4.27 5.68
N LEU A 62 1.17 3.81 5.91
CA LEU A 62 2.38 4.54 5.60
C LEU A 62 2.84 4.12 4.20
N VAL A 63 3.07 5.11 3.33
CA VAL A 63 3.65 4.88 2.00
C VAL A 63 5.02 5.51 1.99
N GLU A 64 6.02 4.72 1.63
CA GLU A 64 7.39 5.21 1.52
C GLU A 64 7.83 5.18 0.06
N GLY A 65 8.67 6.15 -0.28
CA GLY A 65 9.37 6.23 -1.56
C GLY A 65 10.88 6.24 -1.29
N GLU A 66 11.64 6.12 -2.36
CA GLU A 66 13.09 6.31 -2.36
C GLU A 66 13.48 7.37 -3.39
N ALA A 67 14.75 7.79 -3.43
CA ALA A 67 15.19 8.85 -4.33
C ALA A 67 14.89 8.58 -5.82
N SER A 68 15.04 7.33 -6.27
CA SER A 68 14.73 6.88 -7.62
C SER A 68 13.24 6.67 -7.88
N THR A 69 12.46 6.40 -6.83
CA THR A 69 11.05 6.02 -6.91
C THR A 69 10.27 6.78 -5.83
N PRO A 70 10.01 8.08 -6.02
CA PRO A 70 9.30 8.89 -5.04
C PRO A 70 7.84 8.44 -4.91
N VAL A 71 7.22 8.82 -3.80
CA VAL A 71 5.77 8.61 -3.62
C VAL A 71 5.01 9.49 -4.61
N VAL A 72 4.15 8.87 -5.43
CA VAL A 72 3.30 9.57 -6.41
C VAL A 72 1.84 9.40 -6.04
N THR A 73 1.10 10.51 -5.94
CA THR A 73 -0.36 10.51 -5.73
C THR A 73 -1.05 11.00 -7.00
N GLN A 74 -1.92 10.17 -7.56
CA GLN A 74 -2.77 10.47 -8.71
C GLN A 74 -4.23 10.64 -8.25
N THR A 75 -4.72 11.88 -8.26
CA THR A 75 -6.11 12.23 -7.92
C THR A 75 -6.87 12.62 -9.18
N ARG A 76 -8.17 12.27 -9.25
CA ARG A 76 -9.06 12.79 -10.30
C ARG A 76 -9.71 14.08 -9.80
N VAL A 77 -9.42 15.19 -10.47
CA VAL A 77 -10.18 16.44 -10.29
C VAL A 77 -11.41 16.40 -11.20
N ALA A 78 -12.60 16.51 -10.61
CA ALA A 78 -13.82 16.75 -11.37
C ALA A 78 -13.72 18.14 -12.03
N ARG A 79 -14.03 18.22 -13.32
CA ARG A 79 -14.18 19.49 -14.04
C ARG A 79 -15.60 20.00 -13.90
#